data_AF-A0A8T1N255-F1
#
_entry.id   AF-A0A8T1N255-F1
#
_cell.length_a   1.000
_cell.length_b   1.000
_cell.length_c   1.000
_cell.angle_alpha   90.00
_cell.angle_beta   90.00
_cell.angle_gamma   90.00
#
_symmetry.space_group_name_H-M   'P 1'
#
loop_
_entity.id
_entity.type
_entity.pdbx_description
1 polymer ?
#
loop_
_entity_poly.entity_id
_entity_poly.type
_entity_poly.pdbx_seq_one_letter_code
_entity_poly.pdbx_strand_id
1 'polypeptide(L)'
;MKKQCNPLFARLHSNPSLWTDVHTNKVKKIKTNVKTLPCLGIPTSNIFKIVEIDTSNIGYGSILKQVSPGSFEQIICFHSGTWNHAQHNYSTIKKEILSILLCISKFQSDLLNQGFLLRIVCKSAKTVLEQDVKNIASK
;
A
#
# COMPACT_ATOMS: atom_id res chain seq x y z
N MET A 1 2.81 13.19 12.29
CA MET A 1 2.76 13.55 10.85
C MET A 1 1.42 14.18 10.42
N LYS A 2 0.24 13.58 10.71
CA LYS A 2 -1.08 14.10 10.28
C LYS A 2 -1.31 15.61 10.53
N LYS A 3 -1.05 16.12 11.74
CA LYS A 3 -1.21 17.56 12.08
C LYS A 3 -0.36 18.51 11.20
N GLN A 4 0.78 18.05 10.68
CA GLN A 4 1.67 18.91 9.87
C GLN A 4 1.15 19.12 8.45
N CYS A 5 0.32 18.19 7.95
CA CYS A 5 -0.23 18.21 6.61
C CYS A 5 -1.62 18.87 6.52
N ASN A 6 -2.17 19.37 7.64
CA ASN A 6 -3.51 19.97 7.68
C ASN A 6 -3.79 21.00 6.55
N PRO A 7 -2.86 21.92 6.20
CA PRO A 7 -3.11 22.86 5.09
C PRO A 7 -3.25 22.16 3.74
N LEU A 8 -2.52 21.06 3.54
CA LEU A 8 -2.62 20.24 2.32
C LEU A 8 -3.89 19.39 2.32
N PHE A 9 -4.31 18.86 3.47
CA PHE A 9 -5.57 18.12 3.59
C PHE A 9 -6.79 19.00 3.37
N ALA A 10 -6.76 20.26 3.83
CA ALA A 10 -7.85 21.21 3.62
C ALA A 10 -8.15 21.42 2.13
N ARG A 11 -7.14 21.22 1.27
CA ARG A 11 -7.28 21.31 -0.18
C ARG A 11 -7.93 20.09 -0.86
N LEU A 12 -8.21 19.02 -0.11
CA LEU A 12 -8.98 17.88 -0.62
C LEU A 12 -10.50 18.06 -0.46
N HIS A 13 -10.93 19.14 0.20
CA HIS A 13 -12.35 19.48 0.32
C HIS A 13 -12.90 20.13 -0.95
N SER A 14 -14.23 20.14 -1.09
CA SER A 14 -14.94 20.58 -2.29
C SER A 14 -14.66 22.04 -2.72
N ASN A 15 -14.18 22.90 -1.80
CA ASN A 15 -13.75 24.27 -2.08
C ASN A 15 -12.33 24.51 -1.51
N PRO A 16 -11.28 24.13 -2.24
CA PRO A 16 -9.93 24.22 -1.73
C PRO A 16 -9.45 25.67 -1.68
N SER A 17 -8.75 26.03 -0.60
CA SER A 17 -8.01 27.28 -0.54
C SER A 17 -6.99 27.37 -1.67
N LEU A 18 -6.72 28.58 -2.17
CA LEU A 18 -5.71 28.82 -3.21
C LEU A 18 -4.33 28.33 -2.77
N TRP A 19 -3.49 27.95 -3.74
CA TRP A 19 -2.14 27.52 -3.44
C TRP A 19 -1.32 28.73 -3.02
N THR A 20 -0.59 28.62 -1.93
CA THR A 20 0.19 29.71 -1.33
C THR A 20 1.54 29.18 -0.88
N ASP A 21 2.44 30.07 -0.49
CA ASP A 21 3.76 29.70 0.02
C ASP A 21 3.71 28.78 1.24
N VAL A 22 2.63 28.87 2.04
CA VAL A 22 2.39 27.94 3.16
C VAL A 22 2.34 26.50 2.65
N HIS A 23 1.60 26.24 1.57
CA HIS A 23 1.48 24.90 0.98
C HIS A 23 2.81 24.42 0.42
N THR A 24 3.50 25.27 -0.34
CA THR A 24 4.85 24.99 -0.88
C THR A 24 5.83 24.62 0.23
N ASN A 25 5.85 25.40 1.31
CA ASN A 25 6.74 25.17 2.45
C ASN A 25 6.38 23.89 3.20
N LYS A 26 5.09 23.54 3.33
CA LYS A 26 4.68 22.24 3.86
C LYS A 26 5.20 21.08 3.00
N VAL A 27 5.06 21.15 1.67
CA VAL A 27 5.58 20.12 0.77
C VAL A 27 7.09 20.00 0.89
N LYS A 28 7.83 21.12 0.89
CA LYS A 28 9.29 21.12 1.09
C LYS A 28 9.70 20.47 2.42
N LYS A 29 8.99 20.77 3.50
CA LYS A 29 9.22 20.16 4.81
C LYS A 29 8.97 18.65 4.80
N ILE A 30 7.87 18.20 4.20
CA ILE A 30 7.57 16.77 4.04
C ILE A 30 8.68 16.08 3.25
N LYS A 31 9.08 16.64 2.09
CA LYS A 31 10.19 16.10 1.28
C LYS A 31 11.49 16.01 2.08
N THR A 32 11.76 16.98 2.94
CA THR A 32 12.95 16.95 3.81
C THR A 32 12.88 15.80 4.82
N ASN A 33 11.73 15.61 5.47
CA ASN A 33 11.54 14.48 6.41
C ASN A 33 11.59 13.12 5.70
N VAL A 34 11.14 13.03 4.44
CA VAL A 34 11.21 11.79 3.65
C VAL A 34 12.67 11.37 3.42
N LYS A 35 13.61 12.32 3.34
CA LYS A 35 15.06 12.01 3.24
C LYS A 35 15.62 11.36 4.51
N THR A 36 14.96 11.52 5.65
CA THR A 36 15.36 10.94 6.94
C THR A 36 14.51 9.73 7.30
N LEU A 37 13.83 9.11 6.34
CA LEU A 37 13.12 7.85 6.59
C LEU A 37 14.13 6.77 7.00
N PRO A 38 13.74 5.88 7.93
CA PRO A 38 14.59 4.76 8.32
C PRO A 38 14.91 3.89 7.10
N CYS A 39 16.13 3.33 7.10
CA CYS A 39 16.52 2.32 6.12
C CYS A 39 15.56 1.13 6.13
N LEU A 40 15.48 0.45 4.99
CA LEU A 40 14.77 -0.82 4.89
C LEU A 40 15.36 -1.83 5.87
N GLY A 41 14.48 -2.60 6.50
CA GLY A 41 14.85 -3.73 7.33
C GLY A 41 15.41 -4.88 6.50
N ILE A 42 16.32 -5.63 7.10
CA ILE A 42 16.80 -6.89 6.53
C ILE A 42 15.68 -7.92 6.70
N PRO A 43 15.23 -8.59 5.62
CA PRO A 43 14.22 -9.63 5.74
C PRO A 43 14.73 -10.76 6.64
N THR A 44 13.96 -11.07 7.68
CA THR A 44 14.24 -12.22 8.56
C THR A 44 13.23 -13.33 8.26
N SER A 45 13.73 -14.56 8.14
CA SER A 45 12.89 -15.76 7.99
C SER A 45 12.06 -16.02 9.24
N ASN A 46 10.88 -16.63 9.07
CA ASN A 46 9.97 -17.02 10.16
C ASN A 46 9.41 -15.86 11.01
N ILE A 47 9.56 -14.61 10.56
CA ILE A 47 8.94 -13.46 11.21
C ILE A 47 7.65 -13.09 10.49
N PHE A 48 6.58 -12.87 11.25
CA PHE A 48 5.27 -12.50 10.72
C PHE A 48 5.36 -11.31 9.75
N LYS A 49 4.80 -11.50 8.55
CA LYS A 49 4.84 -10.51 7.47
C LYS A 49 3.49 -9.82 7.31
N ILE A 50 3.55 -8.56 6.88
CA ILE A 50 2.38 -7.75 6.57
C ILE A 50 2.59 -7.17 5.17
N VAL A 51 1.61 -7.35 4.30
CA VAL A 51 1.58 -6.75 2.96
C VAL A 51 0.49 -5.69 2.96
N GLU A 52 0.86 -4.44 2.74
CA GLU A 52 -0.06 -3.33 2.52
C GLU A 52 -0.11 -2.99 1.05
N ILE A 53 -1.31 -2.90 0.48
CA ILE A 53 -1.52 -2.60 -0.93
C ILE A 53 -2.54 -1.47 -1.06
N ASP A 54 -2.18 -0.48 -1.88
CA ASP A 54 -3.06 0.58 -2.33
C ASP A 54 -3.15 0.56 -3.86
N THR A 55 -4.35 0.86 -4.36
CA THR A 55 -4.71 0.79 -5.77
C THR A 55 -5.39 2.06 -6.19
N SER A 56 -5.01 2.59 -7.34
CA SER A 56 -5.55 3.83 -7.89
C SER A 56 -5.94 3.64 -9.36
N ASN A 57 -6.55 4.68 -9.93
CA ASN A 57 -6.89 4.69 -11.36
C ASN A 57 -5.67 4.72 -12.29
N ILE A 58 -4.49 5.06 -11.78
CA ILE A 58 -3.24 5.20 -12.55
C ILE A 58 -2.27 4.03 -12.36
N GLY A 59 -2.35 3.34 -11.23
CA GLY A 59 -1.41 2.29 -10.87
C GLY A 59 -1.66 1.73 -9.48
N TYR A 60 -0.68 1.01 -8.96
CA TYR A 60 -0.70 0.39 -7.64
C TYR A 60 0.60 0.64 -6.90
N GLY A 61 0.53 0.53 -5.58
CA GLY A 61 1.68 0.58 -4.68
C GLY A 61 1.49 -0.41 -3.54
N SER A 62 2.58 -0.98 -3.07
CA SER A 62 2.58 -1.87 -1.93
C SER A 62 3.86 -1.82 -1.12
N ILE A 63 3.72 -2.25 0.13
CA ILE A 63 4.76 -2.27 1.14
C ILE A 63 4.76 -3.64 1.80
N LEU A 64 5.91 -4.30 1.80
CA LEU A 64 6.16 -5.48 2.61
C LEU A 64 6.80 -5.05 3.93
N LYS A 65 6.22 -5.51 5.05
CA LYS A 65 6.71 -5.26 6.39
C LYS A 65 6.90 -6.56 7.16
N GLN A 66 7.73 -6.52 8.20
CA GLN A 66 7.82 -7.55 9.23
C GLN A 66 7.59 -6.97 10.62
N VAL A 67 7.11 -7.80 11.54
CA VAL A 67 6.98 -7.44 12.95
C VAL A 67 8.30 -7.74 13.67
N SER A 68 9.09 -6.71 13.95
CA SER A 68 10.36 -6.87 14.66
C SER A 68 10.13 -7.27 16.14
N PRO A 69 11.12 -7.92 16.79
CA PRO A 69 11.09 -8.11 18.24
C PRO A 69 10.94 -6.76 18.94
N GLY A 70 9.84 -6.57 19.69
CA GLY A 70 9.43 -5.27 20.23
C GLY A 70 8.20 -4.64 19.58
N SER A 71 7.52 -5.35 18.68
CA SER A 71 6.19 -5.02 18.13
C SER A 71 6.11 -3.79 17.22
N PHE A 72 7.22 -3.33 16.67
CA PHE A 72 7.23 -2.30 15.64
C PHE A 72 7.22 -2.92 14.24
N GLU A 73 6.41 -2.35 13.34
CA GLU A 73 6.40 -2.76 11.93
C GLU A 73 7.61 -2.14 11.21
N GLN A 74 8.51 -2.99 10.74
CA GLN A 74 9.67 -2.59 9.95
C GLN A 74 9.40 -2.82 8.46
N ILE A 75 9.61 -1.80 7.64
CA ILE A 75 9.45 -1.90 6.18
C ILE A 75 10.66 -2.63 5.61
N ILE A 76 10.41 -3.63 4.77
CA ILE A 76 11.45 -4.47 4.13
C ILE A 76 11.59 -4.09 2.66
N CYS A 77 10.46 -3.91 1.98
CA CYS A 77 10.44 -3.74 0.53
C CYS A 77 9.26 -2.86 0.10
N PHE A 78 9.47 -2.11 -0.98
CA PHE A 78 8.43 -1.37 -1.69
C PHE A 78 8.24 -1.98 -3.07
N HIS A 79 7.00 -1.95 -3.55
CA HIS A 79 6.70 -2.30 -4.93
C HIS A 79 5.61 -1.39 -5.48
N SER A 80 5.70 -1.02 -6.74
CA SER A 80 4.72 -0.17 -7.39
C SER A 80 4.78 -0.39 -8.89
N GLY A 81 3.67 -0.10 -9.57
CA GLY A 81 3.60 -0.12 -11.03
C GLY A 81 2.45 0.73 -11.55
N THR A 82 2.52 1.07 -12.84
CA THR A 82 1.47 1.79 -13.56
C THR A 82 0.66 0.81 -14.41
N TRP A 83 -0.58 1.17 -14.71
CA TRP A 83 -1.42 0.37 -15.59
C TRP A 83 -0.97 0.50 -17.05
N ASN A 84 -1.01 -0.61 -17.79
CA ASN A 84 -0.95 -0.54 -19.24
C ASN A 84 -2.30 -0.10 -19.83
N HIS A 85 -2.34 0.16 -21.14
CA HIS A 85 -3.54 0.66 -21.81
C HIS A 85 -4.79 -0.21 -21.57
N ALA A 86 -4.66 -1.53 -21.62
CA ALA A 86 -5.78 -2.44 -21.37
C ALA A 86 -6.22 -2.43 -19.89
N GLN A 87 -5.27 -2.43 -18.97
CA GLN A 87 -5.51 -2.44 -17.52
C GLN A 87 -6.16 -1.14 -17.01
N HIS A 88 -5.92 0.00 -17.67
CA HIS A 88 -6.61 1.25 -17.35
C HIS A 88 -8.14 1.13 -17.46
N ASN A 89 -8.62 0.27 -18.37
CA ASN A 89 -10.05 0.04 -18.61
C ASN A 89 -10.66 -1.00 -17.66
N TYR A 90 -9.88 -1.61 -16.76
CA TYR A 90 -10.41 -2.54 -15.77
C TYR A 90 -11.26 -1.82 -14.73
N SER A 91 -12.30 -2.50 -14.25
CA SER A 91 -13.09 -2.02 -13.10
C SER A 91 -12.22 -1.90 -11.85
N THR A 92 -12.65 -1.09 -10.88
CA THR A 92 -11.92 -0.87 -9.62
C THR A 92 -11.58 -2.19 -8.92
N ILE A 93 -12.54 -3.11 -8.83
CA ILE A 93 -12.35 -4.43 -8.21
C ILE A 93 -11.30 -5.25 -8.99
N LYS A 94 -11.36 -5.26 -10.32
CA LYS A 94 -10.37 -5.97 -11.15
C LYS A 94 -8.96 -5.39 -10.96
N LYS A 95 -8.83 -4.06 -10.85
CA LYS A 95 -7.54 -3.40 -10.57
C LYS A 95 -7.01 -3.77 -9.20
N GLU A 96 -7.86 -3.81 -8.19
CA GLU A 96 -7.46 -4.20 -6.82
C GLU A 96 -6.99 -5.64 -6.76
N ILE A 97 -7.74 -6.57 -7.34
CA ILE A 97 -7.35 -7.99 -7.40
C ILE A 97 -6.04 -8.15 -8.18
N LEU A 98 -5.90 -7.49 -9.33
CA LEU A 98 -4.66 -7.51 -10.10
C LEU A 98 -3.48 -6.95 -9.29
N SER A 99 -3.68 -5.86 -8.55
CA SER A 99 -2.66 -5.28 -7.67
C SER A 99 -2.22 -6.29 -6.61
N ILE A 100 -3.17 -7.00 -5.99
CA ILE A 100 -2.89 -8.05 -5.01
C ILE A 100 -2.01 -9.14 -5.62
N LEU A 101 -2.36 -9.64 -6.81
CA LEU A 101 -1.59 -10.67 -7.51
C LEU A 101 -0.17 -10.21 -7.83
N LEU A 102 -0.02 -9.01 -8.41
CA LEU A 102 1.29 -8.46 -8.77
C LEU A 102 2.19 -8.26 -7.54
N CYS A 103 1.62 -7.77 -6.44
CA CYS A 103 2.38 -7.54 -5.21
C CYS A 103 2.78 -8.84 -4.52
N ILE A 104 1.87 -9.82 -4.40
CA ILE A 104 2.20 -11.12 -3.82
C ILE A 104 3.26 -11.83 -4.66
N SER A 105 3.12 -11.79 -6.00
CA SER A 105 4.13 -12.36 -6.90
C SER A 105 5.49 -11.69 -6.72
N LYS A 106 5.54 -10.36 -6.56
CA LYS A 106 6.79 -9.66 -6.27
C LYS A 106 7.43 -10.07 -4.95
N PHE A 107 6.62 -10.30 -3.91
CA PHE A 107 7.08 -10.65 -2.56
C PHE A 107 7.16 -12.16 -2.32
N GLN A 108 7.03 -12.98 -3.36
CA GLN A 108 6.91 -14.43 -3.22
C GLN A 108 8.05 -15.07 -2.42
N SER A 109 9.29 -14.60 -2.59
CA SER A 109 10.45 -15.10 -1.84
C SER A 109 10.32 -14.94 -0.32
N ASP A 110 9.66 -13.87 0.13
CA ASP A 110 9.53 -13.52 1.54
C ASP A 110 8.25 -14.06 2.18
N LEU A 111 7.27 -14.48 1.36
CA LEU A 111 5.94 -14.92 1.79
C LEU A 111 5.75 -16.43 1.68
N LEU A 112 6.62 -17.13 0.96
CA LEU A 112 6.47 -18.56 0.70
C LEU A 112 6.44 -19.35 2.02
N ASN A 113 5.50 -20.29 2.12
CA ASN A 113 5.32 -21.18 3.27
C ASN A 113 5.09 -20.47 4.62
N GLN A 114 4.65 -19.21 4.61
CA GLN A 114 4.40 -18.47 5.83
C GLN A 114 3.03 -17.78 5.80
N GLY A 115 2.31 -17.84 6.92
CA GLY A 115 1.14 -16.98 7.12
C GLY A 115 1.54 -15.50 7.17
N PHE A 116 0.74 -14.66 6.52
CA PHE A 116 0.93 -13.20 6.49
C PHE A 116 -0.40 -12.46 6.56
N LEU A 117 -0.35 -11.20 6.96
CA LEU A 117 -1.52 -10.30 6.95
C LEU A 117 -1.54 -9.47 5.67
N LEU A 118 -2.63 -9.58 4.91
CA LEU A 118 -2.90 -8.71 3.76
C LEU A 118 -3.80 -7.54 4.20
N ARG A 119 -3.32 -6.30 4.04
CA ARG A 119 -4.06 -5.07 4.29
C ARG A 119 -4.35 -4.36 2.97
N ILE A 120 -5.62 -4.24 2.65
CA ILE A 120 -6.13 -3.58 1.45
C ILE A 120 -7.15 -2.51 1.83
N VAL A 121 -7.24 -1.47 1.01
CA VAL A 121 -8.13 -0.33 1.28
C VAL A 121 -9.59 -0.66 0.96
N CYS A 122 -9.84 -1.59 0.05
CA CYS A 122 -11.19 -1.88 -0.44
C CYS A 122 -11.82 -3.12 0.21
N LYS A 123 -13.03 -2.91 0.74
CA LYS A 123 -13.87 -3.97 1.32
C LYS A 123 -14.38 -4.95 0.27
N SER A 124 -14.66 -4.49 -0.96
CA SER A 124 -15.22 -5.34 -2.02
C SER A 124 -14.23 -6.41 -2.46
N ALA A 125 -12.95 -6.06 -2.66
CA ALA A 125 -11.91 -7.03 -2.98
C ALA A 125 -11.76 -8.09 -1.88
N LYS A 126 -11.85 -7.69 -0.60
CA LYS A 126 -11.85 -8.64 0.52
C LYS A 126 -12.99 -9.66 0.40
N THR A 127 -14.22 -9.19 0.19
CA THR A 127 -15.39 -10.08 0.08
C THR A 127 -15.27 -11.06 -1.08
N VAL A 128 -14.78 -10.61 -2.24
CA VAL A 128 -14.57 -11.47 -3.41
C VAL A 128 -13.57 -12.58 -3.09
N LEU A 129 -12.43 -12.22 -2.50
CA LEU A 129 -11.40 -13.21 -2.14
C LEU A 129 -11.90 -14.21 -1.09
N GLU A 130 -12.63 -13.76 -0.08
CA GLU A 130 -13.20 -14.65 0.95
C GLU A 130 -14.23 -15.63 0.34
N GLN A 131 -15.03 -15.18 -0.63
CA GLN A 131 -15.98 -16.03 -1.32
C GLN A 131 -15.29 -17.07 -2.21
N ASP A 132 -14.28 -16.65 -2.96
CA ASP A 132 -13.51 -17.55 -3.84
C ASP A 132 -12.78 -18.62 -3.03
N VAL A 133 -12.19 -18.27 -1.88
CA VAL A 133 -11.55 -19.24 -0.96
C VAL A 133 -12.56 -20.27 -0.45
N LYS A 134 -13.76 -19.85 -0.04
CA LYS A 134 -14.82 -20.78 0.39
C LYS A 134 -15.21 -21.74 -0.72
N ASN A 135 -15.38 -21.22 -1.94
CA ASN A 135 -15.75 -22.01 -3.11
C ASN A 135 -14.69 -23.05 -3.48
N ILE A 136 -13.40 -22.74 -3.27
CA ILE A 136 -12.29 -23.69 -3.47
C ILE A 136 -12.29 -24.75 -2.38
N ALA A 137 -12.46 -24.37 -1.11
CA ALA A 137 -12.44 -25.30 0.02
C ALA A 137 -13.67 -26.24 0.06
N SER A 138 -14.76 -25.87 -0.61
CA SER A 138 -15.97 -26.71 -0.76
C SER A 138 -15.91 -27.71 -1.91
N LYS A 139 -14.85 -27.69 -2.73
CA LYS A 139 -14.60 -28.66 -3.81
C LYS A 139 -13.61 -29.72 -3.35
#